data_AF-W1YJV9-F1
#
_entry.id   AF-W1YJV9-F1
#
_cell.length_a   1.000
_cell.length_b   1.000
_cell.length_c   1.000
_cell.angle_alpha   90.00
_cell.angle_beta   90.00
_cell.angle_gamma   90.00
#
_symmetry.space_group_name_H-M   'P 1'
#
loop_
_entity.id
_entity.type
_entity.pdbx_description
1 polymer ?
#
loop_
_entity_poly.entity_id
_entity_poly.type
_entity_poly.pdbx_seq_one_letter_code
_entity_poly.pdbx_strand_id
1 'polypeptide(L)' 'VWEYDYESYSNLIDVYIKDLRKKIDTDENVKLIQTVRGVGYVLKTEN' A
#
# COMPACT_ATOMS: atom_id res chain seq x y z
N VAL A 1 -12.44 -19.63 3.56
CA VAL A 1 -11.46 -18.62 4.03
C VAL A 1 -10.46 -18.48 2.91
N TRP A 2 -10.38 -17.30 2.29
CA TRP A 2 -9.73 -17.07 1.00
C TRP A 2 -8.28 -17.55 0.99
N GLU A 3 -7.98 -18.59 0.21
CA GLU A 3 -6.63 -18.96 -0.17
C GLU A 3 -6.12 -17.85 -1.11
N TYR A 4 -5.37 -16.91 -0.53
CA TYR A 4 -4.79 -15.78 -1.25
C TYR A 4 -3.61 -16.29 -2.08
N ASP A 5 -3.83 -16.51 -3.38
CA ASP A 5 -2.76 -16.55 -4.38
C ASP A 5 -2.10 -15.17 -4.47
N TYR A 6 -1.23 -14.89 -3.50
CA TYR A 6 -0.55 -13.61 -3.29
C TYR A 6 0.25 -13.18 -4.53
N GLU A 7 0.73 -14.13 -5.32
CA GLU A 7 1.49 -13.85 -6.54
C GLU A 7 0.64 -13.28 -7.67
N SER A 8 -0.59 -13.77 -7.88
CA SER A 8 -1.44 -13.29 -8.99
C SER A 8 -2.02 -11.89 -8.74
N TYR A 9 -2.21 -11.50 -7.47
CA TYR A 9 -2.78 -10.20 -7.14
C TYR A 9 -1.76 -9.12 -6.78
N SER A 10 -0.46 -9.44 -6.66
CA SER A 10 0.58 -8.46 -6.32
C SER A 10 0.58 -7.25 -7.25
N ASN A 11 0.48 -7.48 -8.57
CA ASN A 11 0.41 -6.40 -9.56
C ASN A 11 -0.83 -5.51 -9.39
N LEU A 12 -1.95 -6.09 -8.96
CA LEU A 12 -3.20 -5.38 -8.76
C LEU A 12 -3.15 -4.57 -7.46
N ILE A 13 -2.58 -5.13 -6.39
CA ILE A 13 -2.34 -4.46 -5.12
C ILE A 13 -1.49 -3.20 -5.34
N ASP A 14 -0.44 -3.29 -6.16
CA ASP A 14 0.43 -2.13 -6.46
C ASP A 14 -0.32 -0.98 -7.14
N VAL A 15 -1.22 -1.29 -8.08
CA VAL A 15 -2.07 -0.30 -8.74
C VAL A 15 -3.01 0.36 -7.73
N TYR A 16 -3.68 -0.44 -6.89
CA TYR A 16 -4.59 0.10 -5.87
C TYR A 16 -3.85 0.93 -4.82
N ILE A 17 -2.67 0.50 -4.36
CA ILE A 17 -1.84 1.27 -3.43
C ILE A 17 -1.40 2.59 -4.05
N LYS A 18 -1.03 2.60 -5.34
CA LYS A 18 -0.68 3.82 -6.07
C LYS A 18 -1.86 4.80 -6.14
N ASP A 19 -3.05 4.30 -6.48
CA ASP A 19 -4.24 5.15 -6.57
C ASP A 19 -4.74 5.60 -5.20
N LEU A 20 -4.56 4.79 -4.16
CA LEU A 20 -4.87 5.15 -2.78
C LEU A 20 -3.94 6.24 -2.28
N ARG A 21 -2.62 6.11 -2.50
CA ARG A 21 -1.63 7.15 -2.17
C ARG A 21 -2.00 8.50 -2.79
N LYS A 22 -2.39 8.53 -4.07
CA LYS A 22 -2.84 9.78 -4.71
C LYS A 22 -4.05 10.44 -4.05
N LYS A 23 -4.89 9.68 -3.33
CA LYS A 23 -6.11 10.18 -2.69
C LYS A 23 -5.90 10.61 -1.24
N ILE A 24 -5.01 9.93 -0.51
CA ILE A 24 -4.82 10.13 0.93
C ILE A 24 -3.50 10.82 1.29
N ASP A 25 -2.50 10.73 0.41
CA ASP A 25 -1.13 11.25 0.56
C ASP A 25 -0.99 12.59 -0.19
N THR A 26 -2.08 13.35 -0.27
CA THR A 26 -2.23 14.59 -1.06
C THR A 26 -1.66 15.80 -0.33
N ASP A 27 -1.66 15.77 1.00
CA ASP A 27 -0.94 16.73 1.83
C ASP A 27 0.49 16.21 2.00
N GLU A 28 1.43 16.79 1.24
CA GLU A 28 2.83 16.33 1.05
C GLU A 28 3.67 16.12 2.33
N ASN A 29 3.10 16.33 3.52
CA ASN A 29 3.80 16.27 4.79
C ASN A 29 3.77 14.90 5.48
N VAL A 30 2.85 13.97 5.17
CA VAL A 30 2.79 12.68 5.90
C VAL A 30 2.47 11.50 4.98
N LYS A 31 3.50 10.70 4.69
CA LYS A 31 3.34 9.44 3.96
C LYS A 31 2.69 8.37 4.81
N LEU A 32 1.36 8.25 4.66
CA LEU A 32 0.56 7.28 5.42
C LEU A 32 0.86 5.81 5.06
N ILE A 33 1.32 5.53 3.84
CA ILE A 33 1.56 4.17 3.36
C ILE A 33 3.06 3.91 3.17
N GLN A 34 3.64 3.08 4.02
CA GLN A 34 5.04 2.65 3.93
C GLN A 34 5.17 1.29 3.23
N THR A 35 6.17 1.15 2.38
CA THR A 35 6.48 -0.12 1.70
C THR A 35 7.55 -0.87 2.49
N VAL A 36 7.23 -2.10 2.92
CA VAL A 36 8.15 -3.01 3.59
C VAL A 36 8.55 -4.10 2.60
N ARG A 37 9.80 -4.03 2.11
CA ARG A 37 10.31 -4.95 1.09
C ARG A 37 10.25 -6.40 1.60
N GLY A 38 9.68 -7.29 0.79
CA GLY A 38 9.53 -8.71 1.12
C GLY A 38 8.38 -9.03 2.07
N VAL A 39 7.59 -8.04 2.50
CA VAL A 39 6.46 -8.21 3.41
C VAL A 39 5.17 -7.60 2.83
N GLY A 40 5.24 -6.38 2.29
CA GLY A 40 4.07 -5.71 1.70
C GLY A 40 4.00 -4.22 2.05
N TYR A 41 2.80 -3.75 2.41
CA TYR A 41 2.52 -2.35 2.71
C TYR A 41 1.97 -2.20 4.13
N VAL A 42 2.35 -1.12 4.83
CA VAL A 42 1.84 -0.80 6.16
C VAL A 42 1.28 0.62 6.18
N LEU A 43 0.18 0.79 6.90
CA LEU A 43 -0.38 2.10 7.21
C LEU A 43 0.21 2.59 8.52
N LYS A 44 0.92 3.72 8.47
CA LYS A 44 1.53 4.35 9.65
C LYS A 44 1.48 5.86 9.50
N THR A 45 1.01 6.55 10.53
CA THR A 45 1.16 8.00 10.64
C THR A 45 2.55 8.25 11.22
N GLU A 46 3.36 9.12 10.61
CA GLU A 46 4.55 9.62 11.32
C GLU A 46 4.09 10.31 12.62
N ASN A 47 4.83 10.07 13.72
CA ASN A 47 4.64 10.74 15.01
C ASN A 47 5.48 12.01 15.04
#